data_AF-A0A6A8LWP8-F1
#
_entry.id   AF-A0A6A8LWP8-F1
#
_cell.length_a   1.000
_cell.length_b   1.000
_cell.length_c   1.000
_cell.angle_alpha   90.00
_cell.angle_beta   90.00
_cell.angle_gamma   90.00
#
_symmetry.space_group_name_H-M   'P 1'
#
loop_
_entity.id
_entity.type
_entity.pdbx_description
1 polymer ?
#
loop_
_entity_poly.entity_id
_entity_poly.type
_entity_poly.pdbx_seq_one_letter_code
_entity_poly.pdbx_strand_id
1 'polypeptide(L)' 'VKGSILYRGIDINSPKINVYEMRKYIGMVFQRPNPFSKSIYENITFALKENGIKDKEKLAGIVETSLKQAALWDEV' A
#
# COMPACT_ATOMS: atom_id res chain seq x y z
N VAL A 1 9.27 13.16 19.93
CA VAL A 1 10.36 12.22 19.56
C VAL A 1 11.67 12.96 19.72
N LYS A 2 12.71 12.35 20.33
CA LYS A 2 14.07 12.91 20.30
C LYS A 2 14.83 12.20 19.17
N GLY A 3 15.37 12.95 18.21
CA GLY A 3 16.05 12.42 17.02
C GLY A 3 15.37 12.77 15.69
N SER A 4 16.09 12.54 14.59
CA SER A 4 15.65 12.79 13.22
C SER A 4 15.52 11.48 12.45
N ILE A 5 14.58 11.43 11.50
CA ILE A 5 14.44 10.31 10.57
C ILE A 5 14.55 10.90 9.17
N LEU A 6 15.60 10.53 8.44
CA LEU A 6 15.86 11.07 7.12
C LEU A 6 15.33 10.12 6.03
N TYR A 7 14.46 10.64 5.17
CA TYR A 7 14.07 9.99 3.93
C TYR A 7 14.49 10.88 2.76
N ARG A 8 15.38 10.37 1.90
CA ARG A 8 15.97 11.11 0.76
C ARG A 8 16.55 12.48 1.17
N GLY A 9 17.21 12.54 2.33
CA GLY A 9 17.80 13.77 2.87
C GLY A 9 16.82 14.75 3.53
N ILE A 10 15.53 14.39 3.61
CA ILE A 10 14.49 15.20 4.24
C ILE A 10 14.14 14.58 5.59
N ASP A 11 14.18 15.39 6.66
CA ASP A 11 13.72 14.95 7.99
C ASP A 11 12.20 14.86 8.03
N ILE A 12 11.68 13.63 8.10
CA ILE A 12 10.24 13.35 8.10
C ILE A 12 9.55 13.70 9.43
N ASN A 13 10.33 13.94 10.49
CA ASN A 13 9.81 14.38 11.78
C ASN A 13 9.58 15.90 11.83
N SER A 14 9.98 16.63 10.79
CA SER A 14 9.79 18.08 10.71
C SER A 14 8.30 18.44 10.62
N PRO A 15 7.83 19.47 11.34
CA PRO A 15 6.43 19.92 11.30
C PRO A 15 5.99 20.44 9.92
N LYS A 16 6.94 20.67 9.01
CA LYS A 16 6.68 21.10 7.62
C LYS A 16 6.29 19.94 6.70
N ILE A 17 6.43 18.69 7.15
CA ILE A 17 6.17 17.51 6.33
C ILE A 17 4.70 17.14 6.39
N ASN A 18 4.09 17.00 5.21
CA ASN A 18 2.78 16.40 5.09
C ASN A 18 2.89 14.88 5.21
N VAL A 19 2.53 14.36 6.38
CA VAL A 19 2.58 12.92 6.68
C VAL A 19 1.68 12.09 5.76
N TYR A 20 0.56 12.64 5.31
CA TYR A 20 -0.35 11.94 4.39
C TYR A 20 0.29 11.69 3.03
N GLU A 21 0.97 12.71 2.49
CA GLU A 21 1.66 12.60 1.20
C GLU A 21 2.84 11.62 1.29
N MET A 22 3.59 11.69 2.38
CA MET A 22 4.69 10.78 2.71
C MET A 22 4.28 9.30 2.67
N ARG A 23 3.09 8.96 3.20
CA ARG A 23 2.57 7.59 3.22
C ARG A 23 2.21 7.01 1.86
N LYS A 24 2.12 7.84 0.81
CA LYS A 24 1.98 7.34 -0.57
C LYS A 24 3.27 6.74 -1.10
N TYR A 25 4.42 7.14 -0.55
CA TYR A 25 5.74 6.68 -0.96
C TYR A 25 6.31 5.59 -0.05
N ILE A 26 5.83 5.51 1.19
CA ILE A 26 6.31 4.55 2.19
C ILE A 26 5.15 3.67 2.65
N GLY A 27 5.14 2.42 2.17
CA GLY A 27 4.22 1.39 2.63
C GLY A 27 4.62 0.80 3.99
N MET A 28 3.63 0.32 4.74
CA MET A 28 3.82 -0.36 6.01
C MET A 28 3.06 -1.70 6.00
N VAL A 29 3.74 -2.76 6.42
CA VAL A 29 3.14 -4.09 6.64
C VAL A 29 3.08 -4.32 8.15
N PHE A 30 1.90 -4.66 8.67
CA PHE A 30 1.71 -4.88 10.10
C PHE A 30 1.99 -6.34 10.48
N GLN A 31 2.57 -6.55 11.66
CA GLN A 31 2.83 -7.90 12.19
C GLN A 31 1.54 -8.71 12.38
N ARG A 32 0.47 -8.05 12.84
CA ARG A 32 -0.88 -8.62 12.86
C ARG A 32 -1.64 -8.13 11.62
N PRO A 33 -2.22 -9.02 10.81
CA PRO A 33 -3.02 -8.61 9.67
C PRO A 33 -4.16 -7.68 10.10
N ASN A 34 -4.35 -6.58 9.36
CA ASN A 34 -5.46 -5.66 9.53
C ASN A 34 -6.18 -5.45 8.19
N PRO A 35 -6.78 -6.51 7.61
CA PRO A 35 -7.50 -6.39 6.35
C PRO A 35 -8.80 -5.61 6.56
N PHE A 36 -9.26 -4.92 5.53
CA PHE A 36 -10.64 -4.43 5.51
C PHE A 36 -11.60 -5.61 5.41
N SER A 37 -12.80 -5.46 5.96
CA SER A 37 -13.93 -6.41 5.84
C SER A 37 -14.46 -6.45 4.40
N LYS A 38 -13.62 -6.90 3.47
CA LYS A 38 -13.79 -6.97 2.01
C LYS A 38 -13.10 -8.23 1.49
N SER A 39 -13.35 -8.58 0.23
CA SER A 39 -12.63 -9.69 -0.42
C SER A 39 -11.12 -9.41 -0.56
N ILE A 40 -10.32 -10.44 -0.80
CA ILE A 40 -8.87 -10.31 -1.07
C ILE A 40 -8.64 -9.41 -2.30
N TYR A 41 -9.40 -9.63 -3.38
CA TYR A 41 -9.36 -8.80 -4.59
C TYR A 41 -9.65 -7.33 -4.27
N GLU A 42 -10.68 -7.04 -3.48
CA GLU A 42 -11.03 -5.68 -3.11
C GLU A 42 -9.98 -5.04 -2.20
N ASN A 43 -9.41 -5.79 -1.25
CA ASN A 43 -8.33 -5.28 -0.40
C ASN A 43 -7.10 -4.85 -1.25
N ILE A 44 -6.73 -5.64 -2.26
CA ILE A 44 -5.60 -5.32 -3.15
C ILE A 44 -5.93 -4.15 -4.09
N THR A 45 -7.15 -4.12 -4.65
CA THR A 45 -7.54 -3.12 -5.66
C THR A 45 -8.05 -1.80 -5.08
N PHE A 46 -8.36 -1.74 -3.79
CA PHE A 46 -9.00 -0.58 -3.15
C PHE A 46 -8.23 0.72 -3.42
N ALA A 47 -6.94 0.78 -3.04
CA ALA A 47 -6.14 1.99 -3.21
C ALA A 47 -5.98 2.38 -4.70
N LEU A 48 -5.91 1.40 -5.61
CA LEU A 48 -5.78 1.67 -7.04
C LEU A 48 -7.06 2.31 -7.61
N LYS A 49 -8.22 1.82 -7.19
CA LYS A 49 -9.53 2.37 -7.56
C LYS A 49 -9.73 3.78 -7.01
N GLU A 50 -9.36 4.01 -5.74
CA GLU A 50 -9.41 5.35 -5.14
C GLU A 50 -8.47 6.35 -5.86
N ASN A 51 -7.35 5.89 -6.40
CA ASN A 51 -6.46 6.68 -7.26
C ASN A 51 -6.94 6.77 -8.73
N GLY A 52 -8.16 6.33 -9.04
CA GLY A 52 -8.80 6.51 -10.35
C GLY A 52 -8.55 5.40 -11.37
N ILE A 53 -7.87 4.31 -11.02
CA ILE A 53 -7.68 3.17 -11.94
C ILE A 53 -8.98 2.37 -12.02
N LYS A 54 -9.63 2.42 -13.19
CA LYS A 54 -10.91 1.73 -13.45
C LYS A 54 -10.81 0.56 -14.42
N ASP A 55 -9.69 0.44 -15.13
CA ASP A 55 -9.44 -0.63 -16.08
C ASP A 55 -9.40 -1.98 -15.37
N LYS A 56 -10.37 -2.85 -15.71
CA LYS A 56 -10.54 -4.15 -15.07
C LYS A 56 -9.43 -5.13 -15.40
N GLU A 57 -8.92 -5.11 -16.63
CA GLU A 57 -7.84 -6.01 -17.04
C GLU A 57 -6.54 -5.64 -16.31
N LYS A 58 -6.26 -4.33 -16.22
CA LYS A 58 -5.13 -3.83 -15.45
C LYS A 58 -5.23 -4.21 -13.97
N LEU A 59 -6.40 -4.05 -13.36
CA LEU A 59 -6.61 -4.41 -11.95
C LEU A 59 -6.46 -5.92 -11.73
N ALA A 60 -7.00 -6.75 -12.62
CA ALA A 60 -6.86 -8.21 -12.54
C ALA A 60 -5.39 -8.64 -12.65
N GLY A 61 -4.64 -8.09 -13.60
CA GLY A 61 -3.21 -8.40 -13.76
C GLY A 61 -2.37 -8.01 -12.54
N ILE A 62 -2.70 -6.89 -11.88
CA ILE A 62 -2.02 -6.49 -10.64
C ILE A 62 -2.33 -7.45 -9.50
N VAL A 63 -3.59 -7.90 -9.37
CA VAL A 63 -3.98 -8.85 -8.33
C VAL A 63 -3.28 -10.19 -8.51
N GLU A 64 -3.30 -10.73 -9.72
CA GLU A 64 -2.62 -11.98 -10.05
C GLU A 64 -1.11 -11.89 -9.77
N THR A 65 -0.47 -10.82 -10.24
CA THR A 65 0.97 -10.60 -9.99
C THR A 65 1.27 -10.51 -8.50
N SER A 66 0.47 -9.76 -7.74
CA SER A 66 0.64 -9.59 -6.29
C SER A 66 0.50 -10.90 -5.53
N LEU A 67 -0.52 -11.70 -5.85
CA LEU A 67 -0.78 -12.97 -5.20
C LEU A 67 0.28 -14.02 -5.56
N LYS A 68 0.75 -14.05 -6.82
CA LYS A 68 1.86 -14.92 -7.23
C LYS A 68 3.16 -14.59 -6.52
N GLN A 69 3.50 -13.30 -6.40
CA GLN A 69 4.69 -12.86 -5.66
C GLN A 69 4.62 -13.19 -4.17
N ALA A 70 3.41 -13.21 -3.61
CA ALA A 70 3.16 -13.63 -2.23
C ALA A 70 3.05 -15.16 -2.07
N ALA A 71 3.15 -15.95 -3.14
CA ALA A 71 2.90 -17.39 -3.16
C ALA A 71 1.51 -17.79 -2.62
N LEU A 72 0.50 -16.94 -2.85
CA LEU A 72 -0.88 -17.13 -2.40
C LEU A 72 -1.86 -17.40 -3.54
N TRP A 73 -1.41 -17.40 -4.80
CA TRP A 73 -2.31 -17.47 -5.95
C TRP A 73 -3.17 -18.74 -6.00
N ASP A 74 -2.61 -19.89 -5.64
CA ASP A 74 -3.30 -21.18 -5.69
C ASP A 74 -4.11 -21.47 -4.41
N GLU A 75 -3.94 -20.67 -3.36
CA GLU A 75 -4.53 -20.87 -2.03
C GLU A 75 -5.79 -20.02 -1.77
N VAL A 76 -6.12 -19.09 -2.67
CA VAL A 76 -7.18 -18.08 -2.48
C VAL A 76 -8.27 -18.10 -3.54
#